data_AF-A0A520RUU1-F1
#
_entry.id   AF-A0A520RUU1-F1
#
_cell.length_a   1.000
_cell.length_b   1.000
_cell.length_c   1.000
_cell.angle_alpha   90.00
_cell.angle_beta   90.00
_cell.angle_gamma   90.00
#
_symmetry.space_group_name_H-M   'P 1'
#
loop_
_entity.id
_entity.type
_entity.pdbx_description
1 polymer ?
#
loop_
_entity_poly.entity_id
_entity_poly.type
_entity_poly.pdbx_seq_one_letter_code
_entity_poly.pdbx_strand_id
1 'polypeptide(L)' 'MPRRTYESDGHRVEVVEDLDALVSDKRAGWRATPAKARRRQRRYGKRLTKAVLSAGIDRDYT' A
#
# COMPACT_ATOMS: atom_id res chain seq x y z
N MET A 1 0.87 -11.45 -13.83
CA MET A 1 -0.13 -10.72 -13.01
C MET A 1 0.60 -10.00 -11.89
N PRO A 2 0.45 -8.68 -11.72
CA PRO A 2 1.17 -7.95 -10.67
C PRO A 2 0.85 -8.53 -9.29
N ARG A 3 1.84 -8.58 -8.39
CA ARG A 3 1.61 -9.03 -7.01
C ARG A 3 0.70 -8.01 -6.31
N ARG A 4 -0.20 -8.48 -5.43
CA ARG A 4 -1.03 -7.58 -4.61
C ARG A 4 -0.12 -6.88 -3.60
N THR A 5 -0.34 -5.60 -3.34
CA THR A 5 0.26 -4.92 -2.18
C THR A 5 -0.33 -5.51 -0.89
N TYR A 6 0.51 -5.82 0.09
CA TYR A 6 0.14 -6.32 1.42
C TYR A 6 0.66 -5.40 2.52
N GLU A 7 0.10 -5.55 3.73
CA GLU A 7 0.51 -4.81 4.94
C GLU A 7 1.97 -5.07 5.28
N SER A 8 2.45 -6.30 5.09
CA SER A 8 3.85 -6.68 5.27
C SER A 8 4.82 -5.99 4.32
N ASP A 9 4.32 -5.42 3.21
CA ASP A 9 5.17 -4.61 2.33
C ASP A 9 5.50 -3.24 2.93
N GLY A 10 4.80 -2.83 3.99
CA GLY A 10 5.09 -1.59 4.73
C GLY A 10 6.49 -1.55 5.35
N HIS A 11 7.11 -2.71 5.62
CA HIS A 11 8.50 -2.77 6.10
C HIS A 11 9.55 -2.31 5.08
N ARG A 12 9.16 -2.15 3.80
CA ARG A 12 10.04 -1.68 2.73
C ARG A 12 9.92 -0.17 2.48
N VAL A 13 9.09 0.52 3.26
CA VAL A 13 8.89 1.97 3.16
C VAL A 13 9.91 2.63 4.07
N GLU A 14 10.91 3.28 3.48
CA GLU A 14 11.89 4.10 4.22
C GLU A 14 11.59 5.59 4.02
N VAL A 15 11.16 5.96 2.80
CA VAL A 15 10.75 7.31 2.42
C VAL A 15 9.31 7.32 1.87
N VAL A 16 8.71 8.50 1.74
CA VAL A 16 7.30 8.64 1.34
C VAL A 16 7.07 8.14 -0.09
N GLU A 17 8.05 8.35 -0.97
CA GLU A 17 8.01 7.95 -2.39
C GLU A 17 7.92 6.43 -2.57
N ASP A 18 8.44 5.64 -1.62
CA ASP A 18 8.34 4.18 -1.64
C ASP A 18 6.89 3.70 -1.56
N LEU A 19 6.03 4.50 -0.92
CA LEU A 19 4.61 4.18 -0.76
C LEU A 19 3.90 4.07 -2.12
N ASP A 20 4.19 5.01 -3.02
CA ASP A 20 3.59 5.06 -4.35
C ASP A 20 4.13 3.94 -5.24
N ALA A 21 5.42 3.61 -5.11
CA ALA A 21 6.05 2.50 -5.83
C ALA A 21 5.53 1.12 -5.38
N LEU A 22 5.19 0.95 -4.10
CA LEU A 22 4.67 -0.30 -3.53
C LEU A 22 3.18 -0.56 -3.83
N VAL A 23 2.41 0.49 -4.11
CA VAL A 23 0.98 0.38 -4.38
C VAL A 23 0.73 -0.01 -5.84
N SER A 24 0.65 -1.32 -6.11
CA SER A 24 0.34 -1.86 -7.43
C SER A 24 -1.09 -2.39 -7.52
N ASP A 25 -1.84 -1.93 -8.53
CA ASP A 25 -3.17 -2.46 -8.82
C ASP A 25 -3.10 -3.74 -9.66
N LYS A 26 -3.02 -4.90 -9.00
CA LYS A 26 -3.06 -6.22 -9.67
C LYS A 26 -4.31 -6.48 -10.51
N ARG A 27 -5.37 -5.67 -10.36
CA ARG A 27 -6.62 -5.78 -11.14
C ARG A 27 -6.69 -4.79 -12.29
N ALA A 28 -5.62 -4.04 -12.58
CA ALA A 28 -5.58 -3.05 -13.66
C ALA A 28 -6.00 -3.60 -15.04
N GLY A 29 -5.78 -4.90 -15.30
CA GLY A 29 -6.19 -5.56 -16.54
C GLY A 29 -7.54 -6.31 -16.51
N TRP A 30 -8.22 -6.43 -15.36
CA TRP A 30 -9.44 -7.25 -15.24
C TRP A 30 -10.65 -6.43 -14.79
N ARG A 31 -11.62 -6.23 -15.70
CA ARG A 31 -12.85 -5.45 -15.45
C ARG A 31 -12.57 -4.13 -14.71
N ALA A 32 -11.43 -3.52 -15.03
CA ALA A 32 -10.96 -2.30 -14.41
C ALA A 32 -11.67 -1.11 -15.03
N THR A 33 -12.17 -0.22 -14.19
CA THR A 33 -12.54 1.13 -14.61
C THR A 33 -11.62 2.12 -13.90
N PRO A 34 -11.37 3.31 -14.46
CA PRO A 34 -10.56 4.34 -13.81
C PRO A 34 -11.02 4.65 -12.37
N ALA A 35 -12.34 4.66 -12.14
CA ALA A 35 -12.90 4.86 -10.81
C ALA A 35 -12.56 3.72 -9.82
N LYS A 36 -12.64 2.46 -10.27
CA LYS A 36 -12.28 1.30 -9.45
C LYS A 36 -10.78 1.26 -9.15
N ALA A 37 -9.93 1.66 -10.10
CA ALA A 37 -8.49 1.77 -9.90
C ALA A 37 -8.15 2.80 -8.82
N ARG A 38 -8.68 4.03 -8.94
CA ARG A 38 -8.52 5.08 -7.93
C ARG A 38 -8.98 4.66 -6.53
N ARG A 39 -10.12 3.97 -6.44
CA ARG A 39 -10.64 3.47 -5.15
C ARG A 39 -9.71 2.43 -4.53
N ARG A 40 -9.11 1.55 -5.33
CA ARG A 40 -8.17 0.52 -4.86
C ARG A 40 -6.84 1.13 -4.42
N GLN A 41 -6.26 2.02 -5.22
CA GLN A 41 -5.03 2.73 -4.86
C GLN A 41 -5.18 3.48 -3.52
N ARG A 42 -6.27 4.26 -3.35
CA ARG A 42 -6.57 4.92 -2.07
C ARG A 42 -6.69 3.93 -0.91
N ARG A 43 -7.37 2.81 -1.11
CA ARG A 43 -7.51 1.77 -0.08
C ARG A 43 -6.15 1.17 0.30
N TYR A 44 -5.30 0.88 -0.69
CA TYR A 44 -4.00 0.27 -0.46
C TYR A 44 -3.05 1.25 0.23
N GLY A 45 -2.98 2.51 -0.23
CA GLY A 45 -2.23 3.57 0.43
C GLY A 45 -2.63 3.72 1.90
N LYS A 46 -3.93 3.92 2.19
CA LYS A 46 -4.43 4.04 3.58
C LYS A 46 -4.04 2.85 4.46
N ARG A 47 -4.09 1.65 3.91
CA ARG A 47 -3.78 0.42 4.64
C ARG A 47 -2.29 0.27 4.90
N LEU A 48 -1.44 0.67 3.94
CA LEU A 48 0.01 0.67 4.10
C LEU A 48 0.45 1.72 5.12
N THR A 49 -0.06 2.95 5.02
CA THR A 49 0.21 4.01 6.00
C THR A 49 -0.17 3.58 7.42
N LYS A 50 -1.33 2.91 7.59
CA LYS A 50 -1.74 2.38 8.91
C LYS A 50 -0.75 1.33 9.43
N ALA A 51 -0.24 0.45 8.57
CA ALA A 51 0.74 -0.56 8.95
C ALA A 51 2.08 0.07 9.37
N VAL A 52 2.57 1.06 8.61
CA VAL A 52 3.80 1.80 8.95
C VAL A 52 3.66 2.53 10.27
N LEU A 53 2.54 3.23 10.50
CA LEU A 53 2.28 3.92 11.77
C LEU A 53 2.21 2.94 12.95
N SER A 54 1.55 1.79 12.80
CA SER A 54 1.50 0.76 13.84
C SER A 54 2.90 0.23 14.17
N ALA A 55 3.71 -0.07 13.14
CA ALA A 55 5.05 -0.58 13.32
C ALA A 55 6.01 0.46 13.94
N GLY A 56 5.85 1.74 13.60
CA GLY A 56 6.59 2.84 14.22
C GLY A 56 6.23 3.02 15.69
N ILE A 57 4.92 3.00 16.00
CA ILE A 57 4.41 3.00 17.38
C ILE A 57 5.05 1.86 18.17
N ASP A 58 4.94 0.61 17.69
CA ASP A 58 5.52 -0.55 18.39
C ASP A 58 7.04 -0.39 18.62
N ARG A 59 7.76 0.21 17.66
CA ARG A 59 9.21 0.44 17.74
C ARG A 59 9.62 1.52 18.75
N ASP A 60 8.80 2.54 18.96
CA ASP A 60 9.09 3.63 19.91
C ASP A 60 8.76 3.25 21.38
N TYR A 61 8.01 2.16 21.60
CA TYR A 61 7.67 1.64 22.92
C TYR A 61 8.58 0.48 23.41
N THR A 62 9.62 0.11 22.65
CA THR A 62 10.58 -0.97 22.98
C THR A 62 11.97 -0.42 23.27
#